data_AF-E8X7V4-F1
#
_entry.id   AF-E8X7V4-F1
#
_cell.length_a   1.000
_cell.length_b   1.000
_cell.length_c   1.000
_cell.angle_alpha   90.00
_cell.angle_beta   90.00
_cell.angle_gamma   90.00
#
_symmetry.space_group_name_H-M   'P 1'
#
loop_
_entity.id
_entity.type
_entity.pdbx_description
1 polymer ?
#
loop_
_entity_poly.entity_id
_entity_poly.type
_entity_poly.pdbx_seq_one_letter_code
_entity_poly.pdbx_strand_id
1 'polypeptide(L)'
;MHALFRILAIQLLALPLSAATPLQQATTSTAIQPAEPPLPPGSNYDPGIFQALLPPADLAYLQQFSGAPAKDLLRDKQFKRLMKLFVPGCIFHYGRDMSLPDALSMAFDGSRIPVELRDNRYLLVVGQQGPYLQGRGFLWIDLQTGIALGGFYFAPTNGEPTPALNLFSKQIKEDTLGLSQFPPAFVGDFIQWSTSARVGPVVTRYFITGNNKKILVEHDEDFCVSADGTVAPRNGVCEQLNAQAADLDVTAADYLDQVHHATNATAWMLSPSQVAWLSLRERTCGGVLDPLACRINITHQRIHVLTGRPPSRPHPVHR
;
A
#
# COMPACT_ATOMS: atom_id res chain seq x y z
N MET A 1 66.56 44.41 25.82
CA MET A 1 67.87 43.78 26.12
C MET A 1 67.63 42.28 26.23
N HIS A 2 67.71 41.54 25.13
CA HIS A 2 68.88 40.77 24.70
C HIS A 2 69.20 39.57 25.60
N ALA A 3 68.74 38.38 25.19
CA ALA A 3 69.51 37.14 25.27
C ALA A 3 68.94 36.11 24.27
N LEU A 4 69.62 35.98 23.14
CA LEU A 4 69.42 34.92 22.14
C LEU A 4 69.90 33.58 22.70
N PHE A 5 69.10 32.53 22.55
CA PHE A 5 69.60 31.15 22.56
C PHE A 5 69.58 30.60 21.14
N ARG A 6 70.77 30.37 20.57
CA ARG A 6 71.02 29.57 19.37
C ARG A 6 71.10 28.11 19.80
N ILE A 7 70.33 27.22 19.19
CA ILE A 7 70.60 25.78 19.22
C ILE A 7 70.70 25.27 17.78
N LEU A 8 71.74 24.44 17.62
CA LEU A 8 72.31 23.83 16.43
C LEU A 8 71.29 23.07 15.57
N ALA A 9 71.44 23.24 14.27
CA ALA A 9 70.86 22.40 13.23
C ALA A 9 71.56 21.03 13.19
N ILE A 10 70.78 19.95 13.23
CA ILE A 10 71.22 18.61 12.83
C ILE A 10 70.53 18.30 11.50
N GLN A 11 71.32 18.24 10.44
CA GLN A 11 70.92 17.71 9.14
C GLN A 11 70.83 16.18 9.25
N LEU A 12 69.61 15.64 9.14
CA LEU A 12 69.39 14.22 8.85
C LEU A 12 69.15 14.05 7.36
N LEU A 13 70.08 13.32 6.74
CA LEU A 13 70.06 12.87 5.37
C LEU A 13 68.81 12.04 5.07
N ALA A 14 68.15 12.40 3.98
CA ALA A 14 67.04 11.69 3.38
C ALA A 14 67.50 10.33 2.80
N LEU A 15 66.73 9.28 3.09
CA LEU A 15 66.67 8.06 2.31
C LEU A 15 65.30 8.03 1.59
N PRO A 16 65.24 7.73 0.28
CA PRO A 16 63.96 7.61 -0.41
C PRO A 16 63.31 6.27 -0.02
N LEU A 17 62.22 6.33 0.74
CA LEU A 17 61.32 5.18 0.83
C LEU A 17 60.61 5.04 -0.51
N SER A 18 60.88 3.91 -1.18
CA SER A 18 60.15 3.47 -2.36
C SER A 18 58.65 3.47 -2.10
N ALA A 19 57.92 4.18 -2.95
CA ALA A 19 56.48 4.07 -3.05
C ALA A 19 56.13 2.64 -3.49
N ALA A 20 55.66 1.82 -2.55
CA ALA A 20 54.92 0.62 -2.89
C ALA A 20 53.53 1.06 -3.34
N THR A 21 53.32 1.05 -4.65
CA THR A 21 52.01 1.19 -5.29
C THR A 21 51.10 0.10 -4.71
N PRO A 22 50.03 0.42 -3.96
CA PRO A 22 49.04 -0.58 -3.65
C PRO A 22 48.38 -0.95 -4.98
N LEU A 23 48.49 -2.22 -5.37
CA LEU A 23 47.60 -2.83 -6.34
C LEU A 23 46.17 -2.61 -5.83
N GLN A 24 45.50 -1.59 -6.36
CA GLN A 24 44.05 -1.48 -6.34
C GLN A 24 43.52 -2.69 -7.11
N GLN A 25 43.34 -3.80 -6.40
CA GLN A 25 42.38 -4.81 -6.80
C GLN A 25 41.02 -4.12 -6.79
N ALA A 26 40.56 -3.73 -7.96
CA ALA A 26 39.18 -3.44 -8.23
C ALA A 26 38.40 -4.74 -7.99
N THR A 27 38.08 -5.03 -6.74
CA THR A 27 36.93 -5.87 -6.41
C THR A 27 35.72 -5.06 -6.83
N THR A 28 35.28 -5.30 -8.06
CA THR A 28 33.88 -5.20 -8.46
C THR A 28 33.09 -6.04 -7.46
N SER A 29 32.74 -5.40 -6.33
CA SER A 29 31.72 -5.91 -5.43
C SER A 29 30.41 -5.76 -6.19
N THR A 30 30.12 -6.75 -7.02
CA THR A 30 28.78 -7.00 -7.51
C THR A 30 27.96 -7.23 -6.24
N ALA A 31 27.31 -6.17 -5.77
CA ALA A 31 26.35 -6.28 -4.69
C ALA A 31 25.38 -7.37 -5.12
N ILE A 32 25.44 -8.51 -4.44
CA ILE A 32 24.48 -9.58 -4.58
C ILE A 32 23.19 -8.96 -4.06
N GLN A 33 22.39 -8.35 -4.95
CA GLN A 33 20.99 -8.08 -4.67
C GLN A 33 20.39 -9.43 -4.30
N PRO A 34 19.85 -9.58 -3.08
CA PRO A 34 19.12 -10.79 -2.71
C PRO A 34 18.09 -11.05 -3.82
N ALA A 35 18.13 -12.23 -4.43
CA ALA A 35 17.20 -12.60 -5.47
C ALA A 35 15.78 -12.39 -4.94
N GLU A 36 14.99 -11.61 -5.67
CA GLU A 36 13.59 -11.39 -5.34
C GLU A 36 12.88 -12.77 -5.40
N PRO A 37 12.07 -13.13 -4.39
CA PRO A 37 11.35 -14.38 -4.42
C PRO A 37 10.47 -14.44 -5.68
N PRO A 38 10.29 -15.64 -6.29
CA PRO A 38 9.48 -15.77 -7.49
C PRO A 38 8.08 -15.20 -7.24
N LEU A 39 7.59 -14.40 -8.20
CA LEU A 39 6.27 -13.78 -8.11
C LEU A 39 5.18 -14.86 -8.00
N PRO A 40 4.18 -14.69 -7.13
CA PRO A 40 3.08 -15.63 -7.04
C PRO A 40 2.29 -15.63 -8.37
N PRO A 41 1.65 -16.76 -8.74
CA PRO A 41 0.78 -16.82 -9.91
C PRO A 41 -0.27 -15.71 -9.87
N GLY A 42 -0.43 -14.98 -10.98
CA GLY A 42 -1.40 -13.87 -11.07
C GLY A 42 -0.89 -12.50 -10.60
N SER A 43 0.34 -12.39 -10.09
CA SER A 43 0.96 -11.09 -9.80
C SER A 43 1.26 -10.32 -11.09
N ASN A 44 0.75 -9.09 -11.17
CA ASN A 44 1.08 -8.11 -12.21
C ASN A 44 1.94 -6.96 -11.65
N TYR A 45 2.67 -7.22 -10.56
CA TYR A 45 3.54 -6.25 -9.91
C TYR A 45 4.56 -5.66 -10.89
N ASP A 46 4.51 -4.34 -11.04
CA ASP A 46 5.49 -3.54 -11.76
C ASP A 46 6.14 -2.56 -10.76
N PRO A 47 7.44 -2.69 -10.43
CA PRO A 47 8.11 -1.74 -9.55
C PRO A 47 8.12 -0.31 -10.12
N GLY A 48 7.95 -0.15 -11.44
CA GLY A 48 7.93 1.15 -12.13
C GLY A 48 6.79 2.09 -11.71
N ILE A 49 5.72 1.57 -11.10
CA ILE A 49 4.62 2.40 -10.59
C ILE A 49 5.03 3.23 -9.36
N PHE A 50 6.13 2.84 -8.69
CA PHE A 50 6.65 3.52 -7.51
C PHE A 50 7.71 4.56 -7.87
N GLN A 51 7.44 5.80 -7.53
CA GLN A 51 8.30 6.96 -7.75
C GLN A 51 8.76 7.54 -6.41
N ALA A 52 9.88 8.27 -6.42
CA ALA A 52 10.42 8.93 -5.22
C ALA A 52 10.57 7.94 -4.03
N LEU A 53 11.25 6.82 -4.29
CA LEU A 53 11.58 5.82 -3.28
C LEU A 53 12.36 6.44 -2.11
N LEU A 54 12.12 5.93 -0.90
CA LEU A 54 12.84 6.37 0.29
C LEU A 54 14.30 5.88 0.21
N PRO A 55 15.31 6.74 0.44
CA PRO A 55 16.71 6.29 0.41
C PRO A 55 16.96 5.21 1.48
N PRO A 56 17.49 4.02 1.15
CA PRO A 56 17.71 2.96 2.13
C PRO A 56 18.60 3.37 3.32
N ALA A 57 19.58 4.25 3.08
CA ALA A 57 20.41 4.83 4.14
C ALA A 57 19.59 5.60 5.19
N ASP A 58 18.50 6.24 4.78
CA ASP A 58 17.60 6.97 5.67
C ASP A 58 16.65 6.03 6.43
N LEU A 59 16.62 4.74 6.10
CA LEU A 59 15.72 3.72 6.68
C LEU A 59 16.40 2.83 7.71
N ALA A 60 17.73 2.74 7.71
CA ALA A 60 18.47 1.82 8.58
C ALA A 60 18.14 1.98 10.07
N TYR A 61 17.93 3.22 10.54
CA TYR A 61 17.58 3.51 11.93
C TYR A 61 16.25 2.87 12.38
N LEU A 62 15.35 2.52 11.45
CA LEU A 62 14.04 1.95 11.78
C LEU A 62 14.15 0.57 12.46
N GLN A 63 15.25 -0.15 12.22
CA GLN A 63 15.49 -1.45 12.84
C GLN A 63 15.51 -1.37 14.37
N GLN A 64 15.94 -0.24 14.95
CA GLN A 64 15.99 -0.04 16.40
C GLN A 64 14.61 -0.06 17.07
N PHE A 65 13.53 0.12 16.29
CA PHE A 65 12.17 0.11 16.80
C PHE A 65 11.52 -1.28 16.77
N SER A 66 12.21 -2.31 16.26
CA SER A 66 11.69 -3.68 16.30
C SER A 66 11.37 -4.10 17.74
N GLY A 67 10.14 -4.56 17.99
CA GLY A 67 9.65 -4.92 19.32
C GLY A 67 9.20 -3.73 20.18
N ALA A 68 9.45 -2.49 19.77
CA ALA A 68 9.03 -1.30 20.50
C ALA A 68 7.52 -1.03 20.30
N PRO A 69 6.85 -0.37 21.26
CA PRO A 69 5.50 0.15 21.06
C PRO A 69 5.40 1.07 19.83
N ALA A 70 4.33 0.94 19.03
CA ALA A 70 4.10 1.78 17.85
C ALA A 70 4.14 3.29 18.16
N LYS A 71 3.66 3.69 19.35
CA LYS A 71 3.70 5.09 19.81
C LYS A 71 5.12 5.67 19.90
N ASP A 72 6.14 4.84 20.17
CA ASP A 72 7.51 5.31 20.36
C ASP A 72 8.13 5.65 18.99
N LEU A 73 7.91 4.79 17.99
CA LEU A 73 8.23 5.07 16.60
C LEU A 73 7.49 6.31 16.09
N LEU A 74 6.18 6.43 16.36
CA LEU A 74 5.37 7.57 15.90
C LEU A 74 5.72 8.89 16.57
N ARG A 75 6.39 8.87 17.74
CA ARG A 75 6.89 10.06 18.42
C ARG A 75 8.25 10.49 17.90
N ASP A 76 9.00 9.58 17.28
CA ASP A 76 10.32 9.86 16.75
C ASP A 76 10.30 10.96 15.68
N LYS A 77 11.24 11.91 15.80
CA LYS A 77 11.29 13.08 14.93
C LYS A 77 11.73 12.71 13.52
N GLN A 78 12.62 11.73 13.36
CA GLN A 78 13.09 11.27 12.07
C GLN A 78 11.98 10.51 11.36
N PHE A 79 11.23 9.66 12.07
CA PHE A 79 10.10 8.94 11.51
C PHE A 79 8.96 9.85 11.08
N LYS A 80 8.62 10.88 11.87
CA LYS A 80 7.65 11.90 11.44
C LYS A 80 8.07 12.63 10.17
N ARG A 81 9.37 12.85 9.95
CA ARG A 81 9.87 13.43 8.68
C ARG A 81 9.74 12.42 7.55
N LEU A 82 10.09 11.16 7.80
CA LEU A 82 9.96 10.07 6.83
C LEU A 82 8.50 9.88 6.38
N MET A 83 7.55 9.85 7.32
CA MET A 83 6.12 9.73 7.01
C MET A 83 5.63 10.82 6.05
N LYS A 84 6.15 12.05 6.13
CA LYS A 84 5.75 13.12 5.20
C LYS A 84 6.12 12.82 3.75
N LEU A 85 7.11 11.95 3.50
CA LEU A 85 7.56 11.60 2.17
C LEU A 85 6.61 10.61 1.47
N PHE A 86 5.96 9.71 2.22
CA PHE A 86 5.11 8.67 1.63
C PHE A 86 3.63 8.75 2.06
N VAL A 87 3.27 9.38 3.17
CA VAL A 87 1.86 9.55 3.58
C VAL A 87 1.28 10.80 2.92
N PRO A 88 0.17 10.70 2.17
CA PRO A 88 -0.55 11.84 1.61
C PRO A 88 -0.89 12.89 2.66
N GLY A 89 -0.70 14.17 2.32
CA GLY A 89 -0.98 15.30 3.21
C GLY A 89 -2.40 15.82 3.05
N CYS A 90 -3.35 14.93 2.74
CA CYS A 90 -4.73 15.30 2.42
C CYS A 90 -5.60 15.47 3.67
N ILE A 91 -6.73 16.13 3.49
CA ILE A 91 -7.84 16.05 4.43
C ILE A 91 -8.53 14.70 4.22
N PHE A 92 -8.87 14.05 5.31
CA PHE A 92 -9.45 12.72 5.37
C PHE A 92 -10.64 12.74 6.33
N HIS A 93 -11.75 12.16 5.91
CA HIS A 93 -12.96 12.13 6.71
C HIS A 93 -13.00 10.88 7.62
N TYR A 94 -12.72 11.06 8.91
CA TYR A 94 -12.76 10.00 9.92
C TYR A 94 -13.64 10.42 11.08
N GLY A 95 -14.96 10.42 10.84
CA GLY A 95 -16.00 10.97 11.74
C GLY A 95 -16.01 12.50 11.80
N ARG A 96 -14.87 13.13 11.51
CA ARG A 96 -14.68 14.54 11.21
C ARG A 96 -13.53 14.67 10.21
N ASP A 97 -13.44 15.81 9.56
CA ASP A 97 -12.32 16.14 8.69
C ASP A 97 -11.05 16.38 9.52
N MET A 98 -9.99 15.67 9.18
CA MET A 98 -8.65 15.81 9.78
C MET A 98 -7.58 15.42 8.78
N SER A 99 -6.30 15.63 9.09
CA SER A 99 -5.26 15.12 8.19
C SER A 99 -5.15 13.59 8.26
N LEU A 100 -4.82 12.92 7.16
CA LEU A 100 -4.56 11.48 7.18
C LEU A 100 -3.47 11.07 8.21
N PRO A 101 -2.35 11.82 8.37
CA PRO A 101 -1.39 11.58 9.46
C PRO A 101 -1.98 11.66 10.87
N ASP A 102 -2.95 12.55 11.12
CA ASP A 102 -3.62 12.63 12.42
C ASP A 102 -4.52 11.41 12.64
N ALA A 103 -5.30 11.01 11.63
CA ALA A 103 -6.12 9.80 11.70
C ALA A 103 -5.27 8.55 11.99
N LEU A 104 -4.13 8.41 11.30
CA LEU A 104 -3.14 7.34 11.57
C LEU A 104 -2.61 7.40 13.00
N SER A 105 -2.21 8.57 13.48
CA SER A 105 -1.75 8.74 14.86
C SER A 105 -2.81 8.29 15.85
N MET A 106 -4.09 8.60 15.61
CA MET A 106 -5.20 8.16 16.46
C MET A 106 -5.45 6.65 16.39
N ALA A 107 -5.25 6.00 15.24
CA ALA A 107 -5.44 4.55 15.10
C ALA A 107 -4.30 3.74 15.72
N PHE A 108 -3.08 4.31 15.76
CA PHE A 108 -1.92 3.67 16.37
C PHE A 108 -1.75 4.02 17.85
N ASP A 109 -2.33 5.14 18.32
CA ASP A 109 -2.27 5.52 19.72
C ASP A 109 -2.97 4.46 20.59
N GLY A 110 -2.27 3.96 21.60
CA GLY A 110 -2.74 2.85 22.43
C GLY A 110 -2.67 1.45 21.79
N SER A 111 -2.12 1.29 20.58
CA SER A 111 -1.87 -0.04 20.00
C SER A 111 -1.00 -0.87 20.94
N ARG A 112 -1.45 -2.10 21.24
CA ARG A 112 -0.70 -3.08 22.04
C ARG A 112 0.22 -3.95 21.20
N ILE A 113 0.12 -3.82 19.88
CA ILE A 113 0.95 -4.59 18.96
C ILE A 113 2.27 -3.83 18.79
N PRO A 114 3.42 -4.47 19.07
CA PRO A 114 4.71 -3.85 18.87
C PRO A 114 4.99 -3.65 17.37
N VAL A 115 5.93 -2.77 17.05
CA VAL A 115 6.48 -2.66 15.69
C VAL A 115 7.19 -3.96 15.36
N GLU A 116 6.89 -4.52 14.19
CA GLU A 116 7.48 -5.77 13.74
C GLU A 116 8.52 -5.50 12.64
N LEU A 117 9.59 -6.28 12.64
CA LEU A 117 10.59 -6.29 11.57
C LEU A 117 10.66 -7.71 11.02
N ARG A 118 10.03 -7.94 9.88
CA ARG A 118 10.02 -9.24 9.21
C ARG A 118 11.20 -9.37 8.26
N ASP A 119 11.88 -10.50 8.31
CA ASP A 119 13.03 -10.87 7.46
C ASP A 119 14.15 -9.82 7.42
N ASN A 120 14.28 -9.03 8.50
CA ASN A 120 15.19 -7.90 8.59
C ASN A 120 15.05 -6.88 7.42
N ARG A 121 13.87 -6.84 6.79
CA ARG A 121 13.60 -6.06 5.57
C ARG A 121 12.29 -5.28 5.63
N TYR A 122 11.23 -5.86 6.16
CA TYR A 122 9.90 -5.24 6.12
C TYR A 122 9.53 -4.75 7.51
N LEU A 123 9.41 -3.43 7.66
CA LEU A 123 8.90 -2.82 8.88
C LEU A 123 7.37 -2.77 8.82
N LEU A 124 6.71 -3.32 9.82
CA LEU A 124 5.26 -3.32 9.96
C LEU A 124 4.84 -2.53 11.20
N VAL A 125 3.88 -1.64 11.04
CA VAL A 125 3.26 -0.90 12.15
C VAL A 125 1.76 -1.02 12.02
N VAL A 126 1.11 -1.54 13.07
CA VAL A 126 -0.32 -1.81 13.03
C VAL A 126 -1.04 -1.19 14.22
N GLY A 127 -2.25 -0.71 13.96
CA GLY A 127 -3.15 -0.12 14.94
C GLY A 127 -4.51 -0.79 14.80
N GLN A 128 -5.01 -1.39 15.87
CA GLN A 128 -6.26 -2.17 15.84
C GLN A 128 -7.46 -1.44 16.43
N GLN A 129 -7.25 -0.30 17.10
CA GLN A 129 -8.29 0.38 17.86
C GLN A 129 -8.14 1.90 17.77
N GLY A 130 -8.66 2.46 16.68
CA GLY A 130 -8.95 3.89 16.62
C GLY A 130 -10.18 4.24 17.46
N PRO A 131 -10.28 5.48 17.97
CA PRO A 131 -11.34 5.88 18.89
C PRO A 131 -12.72 6.07 18.23
N TYR A 132 -12.79 6.06 16.90
CA TYR A 132 -14.03 6.30 16.14
C TYR A 132 -14.20 5.23 15.07
N LEU A 133 -15.44 4.93 14.69
CA LEU A 133 -15.78 4.22 13.45
C LEU A 133 -14.97 2.93 13.16
N GLN A 134 -14.53 2.24 14.22
CA GLN A 134 -13.68 1.05 14.14
C GLN A 134 -12.38 1.25 13.34
N GLY A 135 -11.76 2.43 13.44
CA GLY A 135 -10.55 2.78 12.70
C GLY A 135 -9.38 1.83 12.99
N ARG A 136 -8.69 1.38 11.95
CA ARG A 136 -7.50 0.52 12.04
C ARG A 136 -6.45 0.98 11.05
N GLY A 137 -5.21 1.07 11.49
CA GLY A 137 -4.08 1.54 10.70
C GLY A 137 -3.10 0.42 10.38
N PHE A 138 -2.44 0.56 9.24
CA PHE A 138 -1.34 -0.29 8.78
C PHE A 138 -0.28 0.57 8.09
N LEU A 139 1.00 0.38 8.40
CA LEU A 139 2.13 0.89 7.64
C LEU A 139 3.07 -0.27 7.32
N TRP A 140 3.59 -0.25 6.10
CA TRP A 140 4.52 -1.23 5.56
C TRP A 140 5.65 -0.50 4.86
N ILE A 141 6.89 -0.79 5.23
CA ILE A 141 8.07 -0.18 4.62
C ILE A 141 9.08 -1.27 4.28
N ASP A 142 9.45 -1.36 3.00
CA ASP A 142 10.58 -2.14 2.54
C ASP A 142 11.87 -1.33 2.73
N LEU A 143 12.67 -1.73 3.72
CA LEU A 143 13.91 -1.05 4.08
C LEU A 143 15.00 -1.15 3.02
N GLN A 144 14.87 -2.06 2.04
CA GLN A 144 15.85 -2.24 0.97
C GLN A 144 15.50 -1.43 -0.29
N THR A 145 14.23 -1.46 -0.70
CA THR A 145 13.79 -0.78 -1.93
C THR A 145 13.33 0.65 -1.66
N GLY A 146 12.96 0.97 -0.42
CA GLY A 146 12.41 2.26 -0.07
C GLY A 146 10.94 2.45 -0.45
N ILE A 147 10.25 1.37 -0.83
CA ILE A 147 8.80 1.37 -1.03
C ILE A 147 8.12 1.45 0.35
N ALA A 148 7.21 2.40 0.49
CA ALA A 148 6.41 2.58 1.68
C ALA A 148 4.93 2.74 1.31
N LEU A 149 4.11 1.89 1.93
CA LEU A 149 2.68 1.79 1.73
C LEU A 149 1.99 1.88 3.09
N GLY A 150 0.74 2.30 3.11
CA GLY A 150 -0.09 2.19 4.29
C GLY A 150 -1.54 1.93 3.95
N GLY A 151 -2.31 1.61 4.99
CA GLY A 151 -3.72 1.32 4.92
C GLY A 151 -4.47 1.91 6.11
N PHE A 152 -5.72 2.31 5.88
CA PHE A 152 -6.63 2.76 6.91
C PHE A 152 -8.03 2.18 6.66
N TYR A 153 -8.45 1.27 7.54
CA TYR A 153 -9.78 0.66 7.53
C TYR A 153 -10.70 1.37 8.52
N PHE A 154 -11.94 1.64 8.15
CA PHE A 154 -12.96 2.21 9.03
C PHE A 154 -14.37 2.04 8.44
N ALA A 155 -15.39 2.39 9.21
CA ALA A 155 -16.79 2.44 8.77
C ALA A 155 -17.23 3.90 8.56
N PRO A 156 -17.07 4.50 7.36
CA PRO A 156 -17.44 5.88 7.10
C PRO A 156 -18.94 6.16 7.34
N THR A 157 -19.25 7.43 7.61
CA THR A 157 -20.62 7.94 7.85
C THR A 157 -21.00 9.12 6.94
N ASN A 158 -20.14 9.47 6.00
CA ASN A 158 -20.28 10.56 5.00
C ASN A 158 -20.85 10.05 3.66
N GLY A 159 -21.49 8.88 3.68
CA GLY A 159 -22.02 8.17 2.51
C GLY A 159 -20.97 7.61 1.53
N GLU A 160 -19.70 7.60 1.92
CA GLU A 160 -18.73 6.68 1.33
C GLU A 160 -19.21 5.23 1.58
N PRO A 161 -19.09 4.32 0.60
CA PRO A 161 -19.39 2.91 0.78
C PRO A 161 -18.70 2.33 2.04
N THR A 162 -19.46 1.58 2.84
CA THR A 162 -19.04 1.18 4.19
C THR A 162 -19.15 -0.34 4.39
N PRO A 163 -18.15 -0.97 5.04
CA PRO A 163 -16.87 -0.38 5.47
C PRO A 163 -15.92 -0.11 4.29
N ALA A 164 -14.93 0.75 4.52
CA ALA A 164 -13.94 1.14 3.53
C ALA A 164 -12.51 0.89 4.01
N LEU A 165 -11.66 0.48 3.08
CA LEU A 165 -10.21 0.41 3.24
C LEU A 165 -9.55 1.40 2.29
N ASN A 166 -8.80 2.35 2.84
CA ASN A 166 -8.01 3.30 2.06
C ASN A 166 -6.54 2.90 2.15
N LEU A 167 -6.01 2.29 1.09
CA LEU A 167 -4.57 2.17 0.88
C LEU A 167 -3.99 3.54 0.49
N PHE A 168 -2.71 3.77 0.72
CA PHE A 168 -2.10 5.04 0.35
C PHE A 168 -0.59 4.95 0.18
N SER A 169 -0.09 5.80 -0.72
CA SER A 169 1.31 6.22 -0.78
C SER A 169 1.45 7.40 -1.74
N LYS A 170 2.34 8.34 -1.41
CA LYS A 170 2.76 9.41 -2.33
C LYS A 170 3.63 8.90 -3.47
N GLN A 171 4.15 7.68 -3.34
CA GLN A 171 5.04 7.08 -4.32
C GLN A 171 4.29 6.58 -5.55
N ILE A 172 2.96 6.45 -5.51
CA ILE A 172 2.15 6.01 -6.65
C ILE A 172 1.36 7.20 -7.21
N LYS A 173 1.38 7.34 -8.54
CA LYS A 173 0.64 8.36 -9.30
C LYS A 173 -0.30 7.78 -10.36
N GLU A 174 -0.51 6.47 -10.34
CA GLU A 174 -1.50 5.82 -11.19
C GLU A 174 -2.90 6.38 -10.89
N ASP A 175 -3.74 6.43 -11.90
CA ASP A 175 -5.15 6.83 -11.77
C ASP A 175 -6.06 5.62 -11.48
N THR A 176 -5.52 4.41 -11.58
CA THR A 176 -6.23 3.14 -11.34
C THR A 176 -5.26 2.06 -10.87
N LEU A 177 -5.66 1.22 -9.90
CA LEU A 177 -4.84 0.16 -9.34
C LEU A 177 -5.65 -1.11 -9.11
N GLY A 178 -5.01 -2.27 -9.15
CA GLY A 178 -5.51 -3.53 -8.61
C GLY A 178 -4.57 -4.05 -7.53
N LEU A 179 -5.04 -5.02 -6.72
CA LEU A 179 -4.21 -5.57 -5.65
C LEU A 179 -2.99 -6.33 -6.21
N SER A 180 -3.14 -6.97 -7.38
CA SER A 180 -2.06 -7.70 -8.07
C SER A 180 -0.89 -6.82 -8.51
N GLN A 181 -1.07 -5.49 -8.54
CA GLN A 181 -0.03 -4.52 -8.93
C GLN A 181 0.88 -4.11 -7.76
N PHE A 182 0.58 -4.51 -6.53
CA PHE A 182 1.43 -4.21 -5.36
C PHE A 182 2.54 -5.25 -5.16
N PRO A 183 3.61 -4.91 -4.41
CA PRO A 183 4.65 -5.87 -4.07
C PRO A 183 4.06 -7.13 -3.42
N PRO A 184 4.42 -8.35 -3.84
CA PRO A 184 3.87 -9.58 -3.27
C PRO A 184 4.06 -9.70 -1.75
N ALA A 185 5.21 -9.24 -1.25
CA ALA A 185 5.48 -9.19 0.19
C ALA A 185 4.51 -8.27 0.94
N PHE A 186 4.16 -7.13 0.35
CA PHE A 186 3.13 -6.24 0.90
C PHE A 186 1.76 -6.92 0.88
N VAL A 187 1.38 -7.57 -0.23
CA VAL A 187 0.08 -8.25 -0.35
C VAL A 187 -0.06 -9.34 0.73
N GLY A 188 0.98 -10.14 0.97
CA GLY A 188 1.01 -11.14 2.03
C GLY A 188 0.81 -10.54 3.43
N ASP A 189 1.60 -9.51 3.77
CA ASP A 189 1.49 -8.82 5.07
C ASP A 189 0.13 -8.12 5.23
N PHE A 190 -0.41 -7.57 4.14
CA PHE A 190 -1.71 -6.92 4.10
C PHE A 190 -2.85 -7.92 4.35
N ILE A 191 -2.82 -9.10 3.74
CA ILE A 191 -3.81 -10.17 3.97
C ILE A 191 -3.75 -10.65 5.43
N GLN A 192 -2.54 -10.86 5.95
CA GLN A 192 -2.35 -11.26 7.35
C GLN A 192 -2.90 -10.20 8.31
N TRP A 193 -2.54 -8.93 8.09
CA TRP A 193 -3.08 -7.82 8.88
C TRP A 193 -4.60 -7.77 8.79
N SER A 194 -5.17 -7.79 7.59
CA SER A 194 -6.63 -7.73 7.35
C SER A 194 -7.37 -8.83 8.11
N THR A 195 -6.84 -10.06 8.07
CA THR A 195 -7.38 -11.20 8.82
C THR A 195 -7.34 -10.97 10.32
N SER A 196 -6.18 -10.56 10.86
CA SER A 196 -6.02 -10.26 12.29
C SER A 196 -6.91 -9.10 12.76
N ALA A 197 -7.12 -8.14 11.85
CA ALA A 197 -7.94 -6.96 12.02
C ALA A 197 -9.40 -7.23 11.65
N ARG A 198 -9.82 -8.48 11.42
CA ARG A 198 -11.22 -8.85 11.12
C ARG A 198 -11.84 -7.98 10.01
N VAL A 199 -11.01 -7.57 9.04
CA VAL A 199 -11.48 -6.96 7.81
C VAL A 199 -12.03 -8.08 6.94
N GLY A 200 -13.21 -7.88 6.36
CA GLY A 200 -13.82 -8.87 5.48
C GLY A 200 -12.94 -9.16 4.26
N PRO A 201 -13.02 -10.37 3.66
CA PRO A 201 -12.22 -10.72 2.48
C PRO A 201 -12.54 -9.82 1.27
N VAL A 202 -13.79 -9.36 1.18
CA VAL A 202 -14.30 -8.43 0.18
C VAL A 202 -14.77 -7.17 0.91
N VAL A 203 -14.17 -6.03 0.59
CA VAL A 203 -14.44 -4.72 1.21
C VAL A 203 -14.22 -3.64 0.17
N THR A 204 -14.88 -2.49 0.25
CA THR A 204 -14.59 -1.37 -0.62
C THR A 204 -13.13 -0.93 -0.44
N ARG A 205 -12.36 -0.87 -1.54
CA ARG A 205 -10.94 -0.48 -1.51
C ARG A 205 -10.69 0.76 -2.35
N TYR A 206 -9.92 1.65 -1.75
CA TYR A 206 -9.44 2.87 -2.39
C TYR A 206 -7.94 2.99 -2.27
N PHE A 207 -7.34 3.79 -3.14
CA PHE A 207 -5.97 4.25 -3.00
C PHE A 207 -5.92 5.78 -2.94
N ILE A 208 -5.22 6.34 -1.97
CA ILE A 208 -4.93 7.78 -1.88
C ILE A 208 -3.54 8.03 -2.45
N THR A 209 -3.49 8.70 -3.61
CA THR A 209 -2.26 8.94 -4.38
C THR A 209 -1.47 10.13 -3.84
N GLY A 210 -0.26 10.35 -4.39
CA GLY A 210 0.55 11.54 -4.10
C GLY A 210 -0.10 12.87 -4.47
N ASN A 211 -1.13 12.85 -5.33
CA ASN A 211 -1.88 14.03 -5.74
C ASN A 211 -3.09 14.31 -4.85
N ASN A 212 -3.20 13.64 -3.68
CA ASN A 212 -4.32 13.74 -2.74
C ASN A 212 -5.67 13.40 -3.37
N LYS A 213 -5.67 12.51 -4.37
CA LYS A 213 -6.87 11.95 -4.99
C LYS A 213 -7.11 10.54 -4.48
N LYS A 214 -8.38 10.19 -4.31
CA LYS A 214 -8.85 8.83 -4.04
C LYS A 214 -9.18 8.14 -5.36
N ILE A 215 -8.59 6.99 -5.63
CA ILE A 215 -8.88 6.16 -6.82
C ILE A 215 -9.36 4.78 -6.39
N LEU A 216 -9.96 4.04 -7.31
CA LEU A 216 -10.39 2.66 -7.08
C LEU A 216 -9.16 1.74 -6.98
N VAL A 217 -9.18 0.83 -6.00
CA VAL A 217 -8.38 -0.39 -6.04
C VAL A 217 -9.32 -1.53 -6.40
N GLU A 218 -9.30 -1.91 -7.66
CA GLU A 218 -10.14 -2.98 -8.21
C GLU A 218 -9.73 -4.32 -7.59
N HIS A 219 -10.71 -5.17 -7.29
CA HIS A 219 -10.49 -6.55 -6.90
C HIS A 219 -10.15 -7.34 -8.17
N ASP A 220 -8.86 -7.44 -8.46
CA ASP A 220 -8.31 -8.21 -9.58
C ASP A 220 -7.83 -9.61 -9.15
N GLU A 221 -8.01 -9.96 -7.88
CA GLU A 221 -7.88 -11.32 -7.39
C GLU A 221 -9.05 -12.21 -7.85
N ASP A 222 -8.78 -13.49 -8.11
CA ASP A 222 -9.81 -14.51 -8.29
C ASP A 222 -9.98 -15.31 -7.00
N PHE A 223 -11.11 -15.12 -6.30
CA PHE A 223 -11.40 -15.84 -5.06
C PHE A 223 -11.59 -17.35 -5.25
N CYS A 224 -11.72 -17.81 -6.51
CA CYS A 224 -11.78 -19.23 -6.85
C CYS A 224 -10.40 -19.85 -7.08
N VAL A 225 -9.34 -19.04 -7.17
CA VAL A 225 -7.96 -19.54 -7.25
C VAL A 225 -7.32 -19.34 -5.89
N SER A 226 -7.00 -20.43 -5.19
CA SER A 226 -6.25 -20.27 -3.95
C SER A 226 -4.84 -19.74 -4.24
N ALA A 227 -4.39 -18.78 -3.46
CA ALA A 227 -3.05 -18.19 -3.58
C ALA A 227 -1.91 -19.22 -3.41
N ASP A 228 -2.19 -20.34 -2.76
CA ASP A 228 -1.28 -21.49 -2.56
C ASP A 228 -1.60 -22.70 -3.46
N GLY A 229 -2.56 -22.58 -4.37
CA GLY A 229 -3.02 -23.67 -5.24
C GLY A 229 -3.88 -24.74 -4.55
N THR A 230 -4.33 -24.52 -3.31
CA THR A 230 -5.31 -25.40 -2.65
C THR A 230 -6.71 -25.29 -3.25
N VAL A 231 -7.59 -26.22 -2.86
CA VAL A 231 -8.95 -26.36 -3.42
C VAL A 231 -9.79 -25.13 -3.08
N ALA A 232 -10.34 -24.49 -4.11
CA ALA A 232 -11.28 -23.38 -4.00
C ALA A 232 -12.41 -23.67 -2.99
N PRO A 233 -12.95 -22.65 -2.31
CA PRO A 233 -14.14 -22.80 -1.49
C PRO A 233 -15.25 -23.53 -2.26
N ARG A 234 -15.72 -24.68 -1.74
CA ARG A 234 -16.75 -25.49 -2.42
C ARG A 234 -18.08 -24.73 -2.51
N ASN A 235 -18.92 -25.12 -3.46
CA ASN A 235 -20.35 -24.77 -3.59
C ASN A 235 -20.67 -23.32 -4.02
N GLY A 236 -19.97 -22.76 -5.01
CA GLY A 236 -20.37 -21.45 -5.56
C GLY A 236 -19.98 -20.24 -4.70
N VAL A 237 -19.31 -20.48 -3.57
CA VAL A 237 -18.98 -19.42 -2.59
C VAL A 237 -17.95 -18.45 -3.16
N CYS A 238 -16.96 -18.95 -3.90
CA CYS A 238 -15.93 -18.10 -4.46
C CYS A 238 -16.45 -17.23 -5.62
N GLU A 239 -17.32 -17.77 -6.47
CA GLU A 239 -18.00 -17.02 -7.53
C GLU A 239 -18.92 -15.94 -6.94
N GLN A 240 -19.55 -16.24 -5.80
CA GLN A 240 -20.33 -15.26 -5.06
C GLN A 240 -19.46 -14.14 -4.47
N LEU A 241 -18.24 -14.45 -4.00
CA LEU A 241 -17.26 -13.44 -3.56
C LEU A 241 -16.75 -12.60 -4.74
N ASN A 242 -16.41 -13.21 -5.88
CA ASN A 242 -16.04 -12.50 -7.12
C ASN A 242 -17.17 -11.55 -7.56
N ALA A 243 -18.43 -12.00 -7.51
CA ALA A 243 -19.57 -11.15 -7.83
C ALA A 243 -19.76 -9.99 -6.82
N GLN A 244 -19.59 -10.26 -5.52
CA GLN A 244 -19.65 -9.21 -4.47
C GLN A 244 -18.53 -8.18 -4.64
N ALA A 245 -17.33 -8.63 -4.98
CA ALA A 245 -16.18 -7.76 -5.22
C ALA A 245 -16.45 -6.80 -6.38
N ALA A 246 -16.94 -7.33 -7.50
CA ALA A 246 -17.36 -6.52 -8.65
C ALA A 246 -18.46 -5.50 -8.26
N ASP A 247 -19.44 -5.89 -7.44
CA ASP A 247 -20.49 -4.98 -6.96
C ASP A 247 -19.95 -3.82 -6.10
N LEU A 248 -19.01 -4.14 -5.20
CA LEU A 248 -18.36 -3.12 -4.38
C LEU A 248 -17.53 -2.18 -5.23
N ASP A 249 -16.81 -2.70 -6.22
CA ASP A 249 -15.96 -1.90 -7.10
C ASP A 249 -16.77 -0.95 -7.98
N VAL A 250 -17.91 -1.38 -8.53
CA VAL A 250 -18.76 -0.47 -9.32
C VAL A 250 -19.43 0.59 -8.44
N THR A 251 -19.81 0.22 -7.22
CA THR A 251 -20.34 1.17 -6.23
C THR A 251 -19.28 2.19 -5.83
N ALA A 252 -18.05 1.73 -5.63
CA ALA A 252 -16.90 2.56 -5.32
C ALA A 252 -16.54 3.50 -6.48
N ALA A 253 -16.53 2.99 -7.71
CA ALA A 253 -16.27 3.78 -8.91
C ALA A 253 -17.33 4.88 -9.12
N ASP A 254 -18.62 4.55 -9.00
CA ASP A 254 -19.71 5.54 -9.10
C ASP A 254 -19.60 6.60 -7.99
N TYR A 255 -19.27 6.19 -6.75
CA TYR A 255 -18.99 7.16 -5.68
C TYR A 255 -17.84 8.10 -6.04
N LEU A 256 -16.71 7.57 -6.52
CA LEU A 256 -15.54 8.38 -6.87
C LEU A 256 -15.80 9.36 -8.01
N ASP A 257 -16.58 8.96 -9.02
CA ASP A 257 -17.02 9.83 -10.11
C ASP A 257 -17.86 11.00 -9.57
N GLN A 258 -18.85 10.70 -8.73
CA GLN A 258 -19.71 11.70 -8.09
C GLN A 258 -18.93 12.70 -7.23
N VAL A 259 -17.94 12.22 -6.47
CA VAL A 259 -17.15 13.06 -5.56
C VAL A 259 -15.88 13.63 -6.19
N HIS A 260 -15.70 13.45 -7.49
CA HIS A 260 -14.53 13.90 -8.24
C HIS A 260 -13.20 13.49 -7.56
N HIS A 261 -13.13 12.25 -7.06
CA HIS A 261 -11.95 11.69 -6.42
C HIS A 261 -11.44 12.42 -5.16
N ALA A 262 -12.27 13.25 -4.53
CA ALA A 262 -11.91 13.94 -3.30
C ALA A 262 -11.74 12.97 -2.11
N THR A 263 -10.79 13.27 -1.21
CA THR A 263 -10.37 12.39 -0.11
C THR A 263 -11.21 12.51 1.16
N ASN A 264 -12.02 13.56 1.27
CA ASN A 264 -12.90 13.85 2.41
C ASN A 264 -14.34 14.18 1.96
N ALA A 265 -14.72 13.83 0.74
CA ALA A 265 -16.05 14.18 0.23
C ALA A 265 -17.18 13.54 1.04
N THR A 266 -18.36 14.14 0.95
CA THR A 266 -19.59 13.57 1.49
C THR A 266 -20.56 13.41 0.33
N ALA A 267 -21.07 12.19 0.13
CA ALA A 267 -22.14 11.90 -0.82
C ALA A 267 -23.34 11.37 -0.04
N TRP A 268 -24.55 11.61 -0.51
CA TRP A 268 -25.75 11.24 0.25
C TRP A 268 -26.64 10.21 -0.46
N MET A 269 -26.34 9.83 -1.70
CA MET A 269 -27.23 8.98 -2.50
C MET A 269 -26.47 8.19 -3.58
N LEU A 270 -26.96 6.99 -3.92
CA LEU A 270 -26.66 6.38 -5.23
C LEU A 270 -27.23 7.28 -6.33
N SER A 271 -26.46 7.54 -7.37
CA SER A 271 -26.92 8.33 -8.50
C SER A 271 -28.14 7.64 -9.17
N PRO A 272 -29.13 8.39 -9.70
CA PRO A 272 -30.24 7.79 -10.47
C PRO A 272 -29.74 6.92 -11.63
N SER A 273 -28.61 7.31 -12.25
CA SER A 273 -27.93 6.51 -13.26
C SER A 273 -27.43 5.17 -12.75
N GLN A 274 -26.90 5.11 -11.52
CA GLN A 274 -26.43 3.86 -10.93
C GLN A 274 -27.59 2.92 -10.61
N VAL A 275 -28.71 3.45 -10.09
CA VAL A 275 -29.94 2.67 -9.85
C VAL A 275 -30.49 2.09 -11.15
N ALA A 276 -30.52 2.88 -12.22
CA ALA A 276 -30.96 2.44 -13.53
C ALA A 276 -30.03 1.35 -14.12
N TRP A 277 -28.72 1.52 -13.96
CA TRP A 277 -27.73 0.54 -14.42
C TRP A 277 -27.84 -0.80 -13.67
N LEU A 278 -27.97 -0.77 -12.34
CA LEU A 278 -28.20 -1.97 -11.53
C LEU A 278 -29.46 -2.71 -11.99
N SER A 279 -30.55 -1.97 -12.23
CA SER A 279 -31.80 -2.55 -12.74
C SER A 279 -31.64 -3.20 -14.12
N LEU A 280 -30.83 -2.60 -15.01
CA LEU A 280 -30.52 -3.18 -16.32
C LEU A 280 -29.72 -4.47 -16.15
N ARG A 281 -28.69 -4.47 -15.30
CA ARG A 281 -27.85 -5.64 -15.04
C ARG A 281 -28.68 -6.83 -14.54
N GLU A 282 -29.53 -6.62 -13.52
CA GLU A 282 -30.35 -7.70 -12.96
C GLU A 282 -31.28 -8.31 -14.01
N ARG A 283 -31.89 -7.49 -14.88
CA ARG A 283 -32.72 -8.00 -15.99
C ARG A 283 -31.91 -8.77 -17.02
N THR A 284 -30.72 -8.30 -17.36
CA THR A 284 -29.85 -8.94 -18.36
C THR A 284 -29.30 -10.29 -17.88
N CYS A 285 -28.90 -10.38 -16.60
CA CYS A 285 -28.27 -11.58 -16.06
C CYS A 285 -29.24 -12.56 -15.36
N GLY A 286 -30.47 -12.15 -15.05
CA GLY A 286 -31.42 -13.00 -14.31
C GLY A 286 -31.92 -14.26 -15.05
N GLY A 287 -31.74 -14.36 -16.37
CA GLY A 287 -32.24 -15.46 -17.20
C GLY A 287 -31.16 -16.27 -17.94
N VAL A 288 -29.87 -16.03 -17.65
CA VAL A 288 -28.77 -16.74 -18.32
C VAL A 288 -28.37 -18.01 -17.55
N LEU A 289 -27.67 -18.93 -18.23
CA LEU A 289 -27.20 -20.19 -17.64
C LEU A 289 -26.24 -19.98 -16.45
N ASP A 290 -25.43 -18.91 -16.51
CA ASP A 290 -24.50 -18.52 -15.45
C ASP A 290 -24.71 -17.04 -15.06
N PRO A 291 -25.64 -16.76 -14.13
CA PRO A 291 -25.95 -15.39 -13.72
C PRO A 291 -24.78 -14.66 -13.06
N LEU A 292 -23.92 -15.37 -12.32
CA LEU A 292 -22.81 -14.77 -11.59
C LEU A 292 -21.70 -14.35 -12.55
N ALA A 293 -21.29 -15.21 -13.48
CA ALA A 293 -20.31 -14.83 -14.50
C ALA A 293 -20.81 -13.66 -15.37
N CYS A 294 -22.11 -13.65 -15.72
CA CYS A 294 -22.71 -12.51 -16.42
C CYS A 294 -22.60 -11.21 -15.59
N ARG A 295 -22.97 -11.27 -14.30
CA ARG A 295 -22.93 -10.12 -13.38
C ARG A 295 -21.51 -9.58 -13.23
N ILE A 296 -20.51 -10.44 -13.04
CA ILE A 296 -19.10 -10.05 -12.94
C ILE A 296 -18.66 -9.31 -14.20
N ASN A 297 -18.83 -9.94 -15.37
CA ASN A 297 -18.35 -9.41 -16.65
C ASN A 297 -18.96 -8.03 -16.99
N ILE A 298 -20.28 -7.89 -16.90
CA ILE A 298 -20.95 -6.62 -17.22
C ILE A 298 -20.63 -5.53 -16.19
N THR A 299 -20.35 -5.91 -14.94
CA THR A 299 -19.95 -4.98 -13.88
C THR A 299 -18.53 -4.46 -14.12
N HIS A 300 -17.57 -5.33 -14.47
CA HIS A 300 -16.22 -4.90 -14.86
C HIS A 300 -16.25 -3.96 -16.07
N GLN A 301 -17.09 -4.23 -17.08
CA GLN A 301 -17.26 -3.31 -18.21
C GLN A 301 -17.75 -1.93 -17.76
N ARG A 302 -18.68 -1.86 -16.79
CA ARG A 302 -19.17 -0.60 -16.23
C ARG A 302 -18.07 0.12 -15.45
N ILE A 303 -17.28 -0.59 -14.65
CA ILE A 303 -16.15 -0.03 -13.90
C ILE A 303 -15.19 0.65 -14.87
N HIS A 304 -14.78 -0.04 -15.94
CA HIS A 304 -13.90 0.52 -16.97
C HIS A 304 -14.45 1.79 -17.63
N VAL A 305 -15.76 1.87 -17.86
CA VAL A 305 -16.41 3.09 -18.36
C VAL A 305 -16.34 4.23 -17.34
N LEU A 306 -16.57 3.96 -16.06
CA LEU A 306 -16.54 4.96 -14.99
C LEU A 306 -15.10 5.45 -14.70
N THR A 307 -14.11 4.55 -14.76
CA THR A 307 -12.71 4.88 -14.47
C THR A 307 -11.93 5.32 -15.71
N GLY A 308 -12.52 5.27 -16.90
CA GLY A 308 -11.85 5.55 -18.16
C GLY A 308 -10.75 4.54 -18.54
N ARG A 309 -10.74 3.34 -17.95
CA ARG A 309 -9.78 2.27 -18.29
C ARG A 309 -10.20 1.56 -19.58
N PRO A 310 -9.26 1.13 -20.44
CA PRO A 310 -9.56 0.10 -21.42
C PRO A 310 -9.92 -1.21 -20.70
N PRO A 311 -10.79 -2.06 -21.28
CA PRO A 311 -11.15 -3.31 -20.64
C PRO A 311 -9.92 -4.18 -20.36
N SER A 312 -9.71 -4.54 -19.10
CA SER A 312 -8.76 -5.58 -18.70
C SER A 312 -9.03 -6.84 -19.53
N ARG A 313 -7.97 -7.56 -19.94
CA ARG A 313 -8.15 -8.87 -20.60
C ARG A 313 -8.97 -9.74 -19.65
N PRO A 314 -10.04 -10.39 -20.12
CA PRO A 314 -10.85 -11.23 -19.26
C PRO A 314 -9.93 -12.27 -18.60
N HIS A 315 -9.98 -12.35 -17.27
CA HIS A 315 -9.39 -13.49 -16.57
C HIS A 315 -10.01 -14.76 -17.19
N PRO A 316 -9.19 -15.79 -17.49
CA PRO A 316 -9.74 -17.06 -17.93
C PRO A 316 -10.73 -17.53 -16.86
N VAL A 317 -12.01 -17.62 -17.23
CA VAL A 317 -13.01 -18.22 -16.36
C VAL A 317 -12.62 -19.68 -16.22
N HIS A 318 -12.03 -20.04 -15.07
CA HIS A 318 -11.74 -21.43 -14.75
C HIS A 318 -13.08 -22.14 -14.53
N ARG A 319 -13.48 -22.95 -15.53
CA ARG A 319 -14.59 -23.91 -15.42
C ARG A 319 -14.10 -25.22 -14.83
#